data_AF-A0A3A0FIJ1-F1
#
_entry.id   AF-A0A3A0FIJ1-F1
#
_cell.length_a   1.000
_cell.length_b   1.000
_cell.length_c   1.000
_cell.angle_alpha   90.00
_cell.angle_beta   90.00
_cell.angle_gamma   90.00
#
_symmetry.space_group_name_H-M   'P 1'
#
loop_
_entity.id
_entity.type
_entity.pdbx_description
1 polymer ?
#
loop_
_entity_poly.entity_id
_entity_poly.type
_entity_poly.pdbx_seq_one_letter_code
_entity_poly.pdbx_strand_id
1 'polypeptide(L)'
;MLNPIAHWTSGGPMRFLITVAAVFFVWSVRVATAQLNPCPANSFAANVDYSLNPNGLYCLVSNPRIRTPNNALARLADPTIVKIDGTYYVTGTSDDMAVGNFPIYRSSDLVNWSFHGNAFSGVNVGHEITINNRKFCDLWGPQLYRDPADGTNVWLSFTATEAPSGTNYCAPPSPHQSSDYQSIMVATVDRAAFVSGSFSFANAAMNRGHEPMWYGYTPDNNSPSWNNPLLFDGGAQVGHTIPVTGNASLAGPDCGDVYSVGGRFGHRCQGTNTWLGLDSFIFFDPAASNKRWMLYTWSVDEWYPPSDFGAWDGNHVAAYPMISNAQMDVTADGLHIPLAFRQNDTNKPTPTIENGRAWFYAPAPYCPDPNMMGDCRGVAEAPAAYRWNNRTYVTFSRNAWSGSAYGIFYRSIDGTLTTAALSSWGDASIDEKPLLVASNRAVVGGRSYGSGEIFTGPGGRPYLIFHAKANGSTIRYTYFKEL
;
A
#
# COMPACT_ATOMS: atom_id res chain seq x y z
N MET A 1 40.09 -47.37 40.45
CA MET A 1 41.47 -47.75 40.78
C MET A 1 42.36 -46.65 40.25
N LEU A 2 42.67 -45.68 41.11
CA LEU A 2 43.99 -45.45 41.74
C LEU A 2 44.82 -44.40 40.98
N ASN A 3 44.89 -43.24 41.61
CA ASN A 3 45.89 -42.15 41.48
C ASN A 3 47.27 -42.64 41.99
N PRO A 4 48.40 -41.95 41.72
CA PRO A 4 48.81 -40.77 42.53
C PRO A 4 49.53 -39.66 41.73
N ILE A 5 49.28 -38.36 41.95
CA ILE A 5 49.83 -37.42 42.96
C ILE A 5 51.37 -37.41 43.09
N ALA A 6 51.97 -36.28 42.74
CA ALA A 6 53.18 -35.72 43.37
C ALA A 6 53.07 -34.19 43.49
N HIS A 7 53.29 -33.70 44.71
CA HIS A 7 53.34 -32.30 45.15
C HIS A 7 54.73 -31.67 44.94
N TRP A 8 54.81 -30.32 45.00
CA TRP A 8 55.80 -29.42 45.66
C TRP A 8 55.72 -28.02 44.99
N THR A 9 55.03 -27.02 45.55
CA THR A 9 55.42 -25.97 46.53
C THR A 9 56.32 -24.81 46.02
N SER A 10 55.69 -23.62 46.00
CA SER A 10 56.16 -22.27 46.36
C SER A 10 57.47 -21.67 45.84
N GLY A 11 57.38 -20.51 45.17
CA GLY A 11 58.48 -19.55 45.08
C GLY A 11 58.27 -18.32 44.20
N GLY A 12 57.75 -17.22 44.78
CA GLY A 12 58.07 -15.83 44.39
C GLY A 12 57.36 -15.19 43.18
N PRO A 13 56.93 -13.91 43.26
CA PRO A 13 56.46 -13.16 42.09
C PRO A 13 57.65 -12.64 41.28
N MET A 14 57.87 -13.19 40.08
CA MET A 14 58.73 -12.58 39.07
C MET A 14 58.05 -11.32 38.52
N ARG A 15 58.63 -10.14 38.78
CA ARG A 15 58.31 -8.90 38.07
C ARG A 15 58.93 -8.96 36.67
N PHE A 16 58.13 -9.26 35.66
CA PHE A 16 58.51 -8.97 34.27
C PHE A 16 58.24 -7.49 33.99
N LEU A 17 59.31 -6.73 33.76
CA LEU A 17 59.24 -5.42 33.13
C LEU A 17 58.94 -5.67 31.64
N ILE A 18 57.67 -5.57 31.24
CA ILE A 18 57.31 -5.51 29.82
C ILE A 18 57.33 -4.04 29.43
N THR A 19 58.39 -3.61 28.75
CA THR A 19 58.40 -2.36 28.00
C THR A 19 57.48 -2.52 26.80
N VAL A 20 56.20 -2.17 26.95
CA VAL A 20 55.29 -2.05 25.80
C VAL A 20 55.68 -0.77 25.07
N ALA A 21 56.45 -0.91 23.99
CA ALA A 21 56.56 0.14 22.99
C ALA A 21 55.16 0.36 22.39
N ALA A 22 54.54 1.49 22.71
CA ALA A 22 53.32 1.93 22.07
C ALA A 22 53.62 2.27 20.61
N VAL A 23 53.49 1.27 19.73
CA VAL A 23 53.41 1.52 18.29
C VAL A 23 52.01 2.02 18.01
N PHE A 24 51.87 3.34 17.89
CA PHE A 24 50.65 3.96 17.37
C PHE A 24 50.51 3.57 15.89
N PHE A 25 49.77 2.48 15.63
CA PHE A 25 49.22 2.25 14.30
C PHE A 25 48.06 3.21 14.09
N VAL A 26 48.34 4.33 13.42
CA VAL A 26 47.31 5.17 12.83
C VAL A 26 46.74 4.38 11.65
N TRP A 27 45.67 3.63 11.90
CA TRP A 27 44.80 3.17 10.82
C TRP A 27 44.08 4.41 10.27
N SER A 28 44.59 4.96 9.16
CA SER A 28 43.74 5.80 8.33
C SER A 28 42.69 4.89 7.72
N VAL A 29 41.48 4.87 8.30
CA VAL A 29 40.31 4.39 7.58
C VAL A 29 40.12 5.37 6.42
N ARG A 30 40.64 5.02 5.24
CA ARG A 30 40.13 5.61 4.01
C ARG A 30 38.70 5.11 3.91
N VAL A 31 37.76 5.92 4.36
CA VAL A 31 36.40 5.86 3.82
C VAL A 31 36.61 6.10 2.34
N ALA A 32 36.50 5.05 1.54
CA ALA A 32 36.32 5.23 0.11
C ALA A 32 35.03 6.05 -0.01
N THR A 33 35.17 7.35 -0.23
CA THR A 33 34.13 8.12 -0.86
C THR A 33 33.93 7.43 -2.20
N ALA A 34 32.95 6.53 -2.27
CA ALA A 34 32.43 6.07 -3.53
C ALA A 34 31.97 7.34 -4.24
N GLN A 35 32.82 7.84 -5.12
CA GLN A 35 32.49 8.95 -6.00
C GLN A 35 31.29 8.44 -6.78
N LEU A 36 30.10 8.94 -6.43
CA LEU A 36 28.89 8.62 -7.17
C LEU A 36 29.19 9.00 -8.62
N ASN A 37 29.16 8.01 -9.51
CA ASN A 37 29.34 8.26 -10.93
C ASN A 37 28.34 9.36 -11.34
N PRO A 38 28.78 10.42 -12.03
CA PRO A 38 27.84 11.38 -12.59
C PRO A 38 26.83 10.63 -13.48
N CYS A 39 25.59 11.13 -13.50
CA CYS A 39 24.50 10.52 -14.27
C CYS A 39 24.95 10.21 -15.71
N PRO A 40 24.59 9.05 -16.29
CA PRO A 40 24.91 8.75 -17.69
C PRO A 40 24.45 9.88 -18.60
N ALA A 41 25.28 10.28 -19.58
CA ALA A 41 24.97 11.35 -20.54
C ALA A 41 23.67 11.12 -21.35
N ASN A 42 23.09 9.92 -21.24
CA ASN A 42 21.88 9.45 -21.91
C ASN A 42 20.60 9.82 -21.13
N SER A 43 20.70 10.38 -19.91
CA SER A 43 19.55 10.81 -19.11
C SER A 43 18.94 12.16 -19.52
N PHE A 44 19.47 12.77 -20.58
CA PHE A 44 19.09 14.07 -21.10
C PHE A 44 17.93 13.98 -22.09
N ALA A 45 16.71 13.74 -21.60
CA ALA A 45 15.49 14.11 -22.33
C ALA A 45 14.22 14.20 -21.46
N ALA A 46 14.24 13.78 -20.18
CA ALA A 46 13.06 13.85 -19.32
C ALA A 46 13.05 15.03 -18.32
N ASN A 47 14.14 15.77 -18.21
CA ASN A 47 14.30 16.85 -17.23
C ASN A 47 14.92 18.08 -17.89
N VAL A 48 14.08 19.00 -18.38
CA VAL A 48 14.54 20.34 -18.76
C VAL A 48 14.39 21.35 -17.61
N ASP A 49 13.72 20.99 -16.50
CA ASP A 49 13.43 21.94 -15.40
C ASP A 49 13.95 21.53 -14.00
N TYR A 50 15.03 20.75 -13.92
CA TYR A 50 15.65 20.47 -12.61
C TYR A 50 17.17 20.69 -12.66
N SER A 51 17.58 21.96 -12.58
CA SER A 51 18.95 22.29 -12.17
C SER A 51 19.08 22.21 -10.65
N LEU A 52 20.23 21.73 -10.18
CA LEU A 52 20.62 21.70 -8.76
C LEU A 52 20.31 23.03 -8.05
N ASN A 53 19.52 22.99 -6.98
CA ASN A 53 19.58 24.01 -5.93
C ASN A 53 20.62 23.52 -4.89
N PRO A 54 21.46 24.42 -4.31
CA PRO A 54 22.41 24.12 -3.23
C PRO A 54 21.86 23.33 -2.01
N ASN A 55 20.54 23.14 -1.90
CA ASN A 55 19.89 22.35 -0.84
C ASN A 55 19.75 20.84 -1.14
N GLY A 56 20.37 20.30 -2.20
CA GLY A 56 20.51 18.84 -2.37
C GLY A 56 19.24 18.09 -2.78
N LEU A 57 18.57 18.52 -3.86
CA LEU A 57 17.50 17.75 -4.50
C LEU A 57 18.05 16.86 -5.63
N TYR A 58 17.62 15.59 -5.62
CA TYR A 58 18.23 14.48 -6.38
C TYR A 58 17.64 14.28 -7.79
N CYS A 59 18.51 13.95 -8.75
CA CYS A 59 18.16 13.60 -10.14
C CYS A 59 17.23 12.38 -10.22
N LEU A 60 16.04 12.51 -10.83
CA LEU A 60 15.32 11.35 -11.36
C LEU A 60 16.27 10.71 -12.37
N VAL A 61 16.82 9.55 -12.04
CA VAL A 61 17.48 8.72 -13.06
C VAL A 61 16.45 8.58 -14.17
N SER A 62 16.87 8.72 -15.43
CA SER A 62 16.05 8.33 -16.57
C SER A 62 15.86 6.82 -16.51
N ASN A 63 15.08 6.35 -15.56
CA ASN A 63 14.81 4.94 -15.41
C ASN A 63 13.94 4.56 -16.61
N PRO A 64 14.33 3.52 -17.35
CA PRO A 64 13.53 3.03 -18.46
C PRO A 64 12.14 2.72 -17.91
N ARG A 65 11.19 3.40 -18.52
CA ARG A 65 9.78 3.16 -18.28
C ARG A 65 9.50 1.71 -18.64
N ILE A 66 8.70 1.04 -17.84
CA ILE A 66 8.22 -0.31 -18.15
C ILE A 66 7.60 -0.24 -19.55
N ARG A 67 8.02 -1.14 -20.44
CA ARG A 67 7.47 -1.21 -21.79
C ARG A 67 6.59 -2.45 -21.94
N THR A 68 5.47 -2.27 -22.61
CA THR A 68 4.59 -3.36 -23.05
C THR A 68 5.28 -4.20 -24.13
N PRO A 69 4.78 -5.40 -24.46
CA PRO A 69 5.35 -6.25 -25.52
C PRO A 69 5.46 -5.58 -26.90
N ASN A 70 4.61 -4.59 -27.19
CA ASN A 70 4.66 -3.79 -28.43
C ASN A 70 5.54 -2.53 -28.31
N ASN A 71 6.43 -2.47 -27.31
CA ASN A 71 7.38 -1.37 -27.06
C ASN A 71 6.73 -0.01 -26.65
N ALA A 72 5.42 0.01 -26.38
CA ALA A 72 4.75 1.17 -25.79
C ALA A 72 5.07 1.29 -24.29
N LEU A 73 4.84 2.46 -23.70
CA LEU A 73 5.02 2.66 -22.27
C LEU A 73 3.86 2.03 -21.51
N ALA A 74 4.17 1.22 -20.49
CA ALA A 74 3.16 0.66 -19.61
C ALA A 74 2.51 1.79 -18.80
N ARG A 75 1.19 1.83 -18.89
CA ARG A 75 0.33 2.79 -18.20
C ARG A 75 -0.20 2.11 -16.95
N LEU A 76 0.63 2.06 -15.92
CA LEU A 76 0.30 1.46 -14.65
C LEU A 76 0.16 2.56 -13.62
N ALA A 77 -1.06 2.66 -13.10
CA ALA A 77 -1.32 3.38 -11.87
C ALA A 77 -1.08 2.48 -10.67
N ASP A 78 -0.98 3.10 -9.51
CA ASP A 78 -0.84 2.46 -8.21
C ASP A 78 0.17 1.30 -8.18
N PRO A 79 1.43 1.55 -8.61
CA PRO A 79 2.36 0.47 -8.85
C PRO A 79 2.89 -0.08 -7.53
N THR A 80 2.99 -1.40 -7.46
CA THR A 80 3.63 -2.10 -6.35
C THR A 80 4.72 -3.04 -6.85
N ILE A 81 5.65 -3.40 -5.97
CA ILE A 81 6.82 -4.18 -6.35
C ILE A 81 7.21 -5.23 -5.32
N VAL A 82 7.52 -6.44 -5.81
CA VAL A 82 8.09 -7.51 -4.98
C VAL A 82 9.38 -8.04 -5.60
N LYS A 83 10.34 -8.41 -4.76
CA LYS A 83 11.56 -9.10 -5.19
C LYS A 83 11.48 -10.59 -4.86
N ILE A 84 11.62 -11.44 -5.86
CA ILE A 84 11.61 -12.91 -5.75
C ILE A 84 12.81 -13.44 -6.52
N ASP A 85 13.68 -14.19 -5.82
CA ASP A 85 14.82 -14.87 -6.43
C ASP A 85 15.74 -13.97 -7.26
N GLY A 86 16.01 -12.77 -6.73
CA GLY A 86 16.84 -11.77 -7.41
C GLY A 86 16.12 -10.97 -8.50
N THR A 87 14.88 -11.34 -8.86
CA THR A 87 14.07 -10.67 -9.88
C THR A 87 13.01 -9.79 -9.23
N TYR A 88 12.84 -8.58 -9.75
CA TYR A 88 11.79 -7.64 -9.38
C TYR A 88 10.56 -7.88 -10.24
N TYR A 89 9.39 -7.86 -9.61
CA TYR A 89 8.09 -7.98 -10.27
C TYR A 89 7.24 -6.78 -9.91
N VAL A 90 6.66 -6.13 -10.92
CA VAL A 90 5.81 -4.95 -10.76
C VAL A 90 4.44 -5.24 -11.33
N THR A 91 3.43 -4.79 -10.60
CA THR A 91 2.04 -4.75 -11.04
C THR A 91 1.47 -3.36 -10.76
N GLY A 92 0.26 -3.09 -11.24
CA GLY A 92 -0.46 -1.84 -10.98
C GLY A 92 -1.86 -1.86 -11.57
N THR A 93 -2.65 -0.86 -11.21
CA THR A 93 -3.97 -0.59 -11.79
C THR A 93 -3.84 -0.36 -13.30
N SER A 94 -4.65 -1.06 -14.09
CA SER A 94 -4.57 -1.14 -15.55
C SER A 94 -5.71 -0.44 -16.29
N ASP A 95 -6.50 0.38 -15.60
CA ASP A 95 -7.60 1.13 -16.21
C ASP A 95 -7.15 2.03 -17.36
N ASP A 96 -5.96 2.62 -17.26
CA ASP A 96 -5.38 3.45 -18.32
C ASP A 96 -5.03 2.64 -19.60
N MET A 97 -5.15 1.31 -19.52
CA MET A 97 -5.02 0.35 -20.62
C MET A 97 -6.37 -0.25 -21.06
N ALA A 98 -7.48 0.06 -20.37
CA ALA A 98 -8.80 -0.56 -20.57
C ALA A 98 -8.74 -2.10 -20.50
N VAL A 99 -8.01 -2.62 -19.50
CA VAL A 99 -7.85 -4.06 -19.25
C VAL A 99 -8.33 -4.35 -17.83
N GLY A 100 -9.33 -5.23 -17.69
CA GLY A 100 -9.87 -5.69 -16.41
C GLY A 100 -8.96 -6.69 -15.68
N ASN A 101 -7.64 -6.53 -15.72
CA ASN A 101 -6.71 -7.50 -15.15
C ASN A 101 -5.38 -6.84 -14.88
N PHE A 102 -4.63 -7.33 -13.90
CA PHE A 102 -3.36 -6.72 -13.52
C PHE A 102 -2.19 -7.30 -14.34
N PRO A 103 -1.58 -6.51 -15.24
CA PRO A 103 -0.40 -6.94 -15.96
C PRO A 103 0.82 -6.93 -15.02
N ILE A 104 1.62 -7.99 -15.09
CA ILE A 104 2.82 -8.16 -14.29
C ILE A 104 4.04 -8.06 -15.20
N TYR A 105 4.99 -7.23 -14.80
CA TYR A 105 6.26 -7.05 -15.48
C TYR A 105 7.40 -7.49 -14.58
N ARG A 106 8.51 -7.94 -15.17
CA ARG A 106 9.69 -8.37 -14.42
C ARG A 106 10.97 -7.75 -14.92
N SER A 107 11.93 -7.58 -14.02
CA SER A 107 13.28 -7.06 -14.30
C SER A 107 14.29 -7.57 -13.27
N SER A 108 15.53 -7.82 -13.66
CA SER A 108 16.63 -8.14 -12.73
C SER A 108 17.41 -6.91 -12.25
N ASP A 109 17.26 -5.77 -12.93
CA ASP A 109 18.11 -4.59 -12.77
C ASP A 109 17.33 -3.28 -12.62
N LEU A 110 15.98 -3.34 -12.56
CA LEU A 110 15.05 -2.21 -12.58
C LEU A 110 15.09 -1.38 -13.88
N VAL A 111 15.83 -1.84 -14.87
CA VAL A 111 16.09 -1.15 -16.12
C VAL A 111 15.41 -1.91 -17.27
N ASN A 112 15.77 -3.17 -17.46
CA ASN A 112 15.24 -3.98 -18.53
C ASN A 112 13.99 -4.72 -18.05
N TRP A 113 12.83 -4.24 -18.49
CA TRP A 113 11.53 -4.79 -18.14
C TRP A 113 10.96 -5.66 -19.26
N SER A 114 10.36 -6.79 -18.88
CA SER A 114 9.63 -7.68 -19.79
C SER A 114 8.26 -8.01 -19.20
N PHE A 115 7.25 -8.17 -20.05
CA PHE A 115 5.95 -8.68 -19.62
C PHE A 115 6.10 -10.12 -19.14
N HIS A 116 5.58 -10.41 -17.94
CA HIS A 116 5.65 -11.72 -17.30
C HIS A 116 4.33 -12.48 -17.45
N GLY A 117 3.20 -11.80 -17.36
CA GLY A 117 1.86 -12.37 -17.49
C GLY A 117 0.80 -11.45 -16.91
N ASN A 118 -0.47 -11.83 -17.03
CA ASN A 118 -1.55 -11.18 -16.28
C ASN A 118 -1.81 -11.96 -15.00
N ALA A 119 -2.29 -11.28 -13.95
CA ALA A 119 -2.59 -11.91 -12.68
C ALA A 119 -3.59 -13.07 -12.83
N PHE A 120 -4.63 -12.89 -13.65
CA PHE A 120 -5.70 -13.89 -13.78
C PHE A 120 -5.80 -14.45 -15.21
N SER A 121 -6.16 -15.72 -15.34
CA SER A 121 -6.49 -16.37 -16.63
C SER A 121 -7.93 -16.12 -17.10
N GLY A 122 -8.64 -15.18 -16.47
CA GLY A 122 -10.03 -14.86 -16.76
C GLY A 122 -10.28 -14.23 -18.13
N VAL A 123 -11.55 -14.12 -18.51
CA VAL A 123 -11.97 -13.41 -19.72
C VAL A 123 -12.09 -11.92 -19.41
N ASN A 124 -11.29 -11.10 -20.07
CA ASN A 124 -11.27 -9.64 -19.89
C ASN A 124 -12.18 -8.97 -20.93
N VAL A 125 -13.05 -8.06 -20.48
CA VAL A 125 -13.88 -7.22 -21.36
C VAL A 125 -13.83 -5.78 -20.83
N GLY A 126 -13.09 -4.91 -21.50
CA GLY A 126 -12.87 -3.54 -21.01
C GLY A 126 -12.25 -3.54 -19.61
N HIS A 127 -12.91 -2.88 -18.65
CA HIS A 127 -12.51 -2.80 -17.24
C HIS A 127 -13.01 -3.97 -16.37
N GLU A 128 -13.56 -5.01 -17.01
CA GLU A 128 -14.17 -6.15 -16.32
C GLU A 128 -13.38 -7.44 -16.54
N ILE A 129 -13.47 -8.36 -15.59
CA ILE A 129 -12.97 -9.73 -15.72
C ILE A 129 -13.90 -10.74 -15.10
N THR A 130 -14.01 -11.89 -15.75
CA THR A 130 -14.64 -13.08 -15.15
C THR A 130 -13.57 -14.07 -14.71
N ILE A 131 -13.52 -14.37 -13.41
CA ILE A 131 -12.63 -15.36 -12.80
C ILE A 131 -13.52 -16.46 -12.22
N ASN A 132 -13.44 -17.67 -12.78
CA ASN A 132 -14.24 -18.84 -12.38
C ASN A 132 -15.75 -18.54 -12.19
N ASN A 133 -16.38 -17.92 -13.19
CA ASN A 133 -17.81 -17.54 -13.19
C ASN A 133 -18.20 -16.39 -12.23
N ARG A 134 -17.25 -15.80 -11.50
CA ARG A 134 -17.46 -14.55 -10.76
C ARG A 134 -16.98 -13.39 -11.57
N LYS A 135 -17.77 -12.32 -11.61
CA LYS A 135 -17.52 -11.13 -12.42
C LYS A 135 -17.04 -9.99 -11.52
N PHE A 136 -15.92 -9.39 -11.90
CA PHE A 136 -15.29 -8.28 -11.19
C PHE A 136 -15.12 -7.09 -12.12
N CYS A 137 -15.22 -5.88 -11.58
CA CYS A 137 -14.84 -4.61 -12.22
C CYS A 137 -14.08 -3.72 -11.23
N ASP A 138 -13.60 -2.57 -11.71
CA ASP A 138 -12.91 -1.57 -10.88
C ASP A 138 -11.72 -2.17 -10.11
N LEU A 139 -10.86 -2.87 -10.85
CA LEU A 139 -9.69 -3.56 -10.31
C LEU A 139 -8.57 -2.55 -10.01
N TRP A 140 -8.37 -2.22 -8.74
CA TRP A 140 -7.47 -1.13 -8.30
C TRP A 140 -6.45 -1.56 -7.24
N GLY A 141 -5.38 -0.76 -7.12
CA GLY A 141 -4.41 -0.82 -6.03
C GLY A 141 -3.82 -2.21 -5.74
N PRO A 142 -3.36 -2.99 -6.76
CA PRO A 142 -2.86 -4.33 -6.51
C PRO A 142 -1.51 -4.28 -5.78
N GLN A 143 -1.33 -5.16 -4.80
CA GLN A 143 -0.05 -5.43 -4.14
C GLN A 143 0.37 -6.88 -4.34
N LEU A 144 1.51 -7.10 -4.98
CA LEU A 144 2.21 -8.38 -4.94
C LEU A 144 3.07 -8.44 -3.68
N TYR A 145 2.99 -9.53 -2.92
CA TYR A 145 3.82 -9.69 -1.74
C TYR A 145 4.16 -11.15 -1.43
N ARG A 146 5.15 -11.32 -0.56
CA ARG A 146 5.55 -12.61 -0.02
C ARG A 146 5.44 -12.58 1.49
N ASP A 147 4.84 -13.63 2.02
CA ASP A 147 4.86 -13.91 3.44
C ASP A 147 6.24 -14.43 3.86
N PRO A 148 6.92 -13.82 4.85
CA PRO A 148 8.12 -14.40 5.42
C PRO A 148 7.89 -15.76 6.09
N ALA A 149 6.68 -16.04 6.56
CA ALA A 149 6.29 -17.31 7.17
C ALA A 149 5.81 -18.35 6.14
N ASP A 150 5.40 -17.92 4.93
CA ASP A 150 5.01 -18.80 3.82
C ASP A 150 6.00 -18.65 2.65
N GLY A 151 6.94 -19.59 2.60
CA GLY A 151 7.96 -19.65 1.55
C GLY A 151 7.49 -20.22 0.22
N THR A 152 6.24 -20.67 0.13
CA THR A 152 5.72 -21.45 -1.00
C THR A 152 4.91 -20.62 -1.97
N ASN A 153 4.22 -19.57 -1.51
CA ASN A 153 3.32 -18.82 -2.38
C ASN A 153 3.74 -17.36 -2.61
N VAL A 154 3.17 -16.82 -3.68
CA VAL A 154 3.12 -15.38 -3.97
C VAL A 154 1.67 -14.95 -3.82
N TRP A 155 1.46 -13.86 -3.09
CA TRP A 155 0.14 -13.35 -2.78
C TRP A 155 -0.12 -12.05 -3.55
N LEU A 156 -1.40 -11.84 -3.87
CA LEU A 156 -1.92 -10.65 -4.51
C LEU A 156 -3.07 -10.12 -3.66
N SER A 157 -2.91 -8.94 -3.08
CA SER A 157 -4.00 -8.18 -2.48
C SER A 157 -4.45 -7.11 -3.48
N PHE A 158 -5.73 -6.83 -3.61
CA PHE A 158 -6.22 -5.84 -4.56
C PHE A 158 -7.64 -5.37 -4.22
N THR A 159 -8.03 -4.22 -4.72
CA THR A 159 -9.42 -3.76 -4.65
C THR A 159 -10.18 -4.22 -5.89
N ALA A 160 -11.42 -4.67 -5.70
CA ALA A 160 -12.35 -4.88 -6.80
C ALA A 160 -13.80 -4.72 -6.36
N THR A 161 -14.64 -4.35 -7.31
CA THR A 161 -16.10 -4.46 -7.21
C THR A 161 -16.52 -5.82 -7.72
N GLU A 162 -17.15 -6.64 -6.88
CA GLU A 162 -17.69 -7.94 -7.30
C GLU A 162 -19.17 -7.82 -7.64
N ALA A 163 -19.51 -8.14 -8.89
CA ALA A 163 -20.89 -8.12 -9.34
C ALA A 163 -21.69 -9.28 -8.74
N PRO A 164 -22.90 -9.03 -8.20
CA PRO A 164 -23.80 -10.10 -7.79
C PRO A 164 -24.10 -11.06 -8.95
N SER A 165 -24.20 -12.36 -8.65
CA SER A 165 -24.47 -13.38 -9.66
C SER A 165 -25.72 -13.06 -10.48
N GLY A 166 -25.61 -13.16 -11.81
CA GLY A 166 -26.71 -12.91 -12.74
C GLY A 166 -27.02 -11.44 -13.02
N THR A 167 -26.21 -10.51 -12.50
CA THR A 167 -26.38 -9.06 -12.76
C THR A 167 -25.32 -8.54 -13.73
N ASN A 168 -25.69 -7.52 -14.53
CA ASN A 168 -24.76 -6.75 -15.35
C ASN A 168 -24.18 -5.56 -14.58
N TYR A 169 -23.93 -5.71 -13.28
CA TYR A 169 -23.63 -4.61 -12.35
C TYR A 169 -22.44 -3.74 -12.76
N CYS A 170 -21.49 -4.32 -13.48
CA CYS A 170 -20.31 -3.64 -14.01
C CYS A 170 -20.62 -2.63 -15.16
N ALA A 171 -21.87 -2.57 -15.66
CA ALA A 171 -22.31 -1.54 -16.61
C ALA A 171 -22.71 -0.28 -15.84
N PRO A 172 -22.21 0.93 -16.19
CA PRO A 172 -22.16 2.07 -15.27
C PRO A 172 -23.55 2.58 -14.88
N PRO A 173 -24.05 2.35 -13.66
CA PRO A 173 -25.29 2.93 -13.21
C PRO A 173 -24.96 3.92 -12.09
N SER A 174 -24.46 5.09 -12.48
CA SER A 174 -23.99 6.16 -11.59
C SER A 174 -22.75 5.82 -10.73
N PRO A 175 -21.89 6.81 -10.41
CA PRO A 175 -20.66 6.62 -9.64
C PRO A 175 -20.88 6.07 -8.22
N HIS A 176 -22.08 6.32 -7.66
CA HIS A 176 -22.43 6.01 -6.29
C HIS A 176 -22.77 4.54 -6.05
N GLN A 177 -23.00 3.75 -7.09
CA GLN A 177 -23.34 2.33 -6.93
C GLN A 177 -22.07 1.46 -6.80
N SER A 178 -20.98 1.81 -7.50
CA SER A 178 -19.73 1.04 -7.48
C SER A 178 -19.07 0.90 -6.10
N SER A 179 -19.21 1.90 -5.24
CA SER A 179 -18.66 1.88 -3.87
C SER A 179 -19.25 0.74 -3.03
N ASP A 180 -20.54 0.47 -3.17
CA ASP A 180 -21.29 -0.40 -2.24
C ASP A 180 -20.96 -1.89 -2.37
N TYR A 181 -20.16 -2.26 -3.37
CA TYR A 181 -19.73 -3.64 -3.64
C TYR A 181 -18.21 -3.75 -3.78
N GLN A 182 -17.51 -2.63 -3.56
CA GLN A 182 -16.08 -2.57 -3.64
C GLN A 182 -15.47 -3.09 -2.34
N SER A 183 -14.51 -4.01 -2.47
CA SER A 183 -13.73 -4.42 -1.32
C SER A 183 -12.32 -4.85 -1.69
N ILE A 184 -11.53 -5.03 -0.64
CA ILE A 184 -10.21 -5.61 -0.74
C ILE A 184 -10.34 -7.14 -0.80
N MET A 185 -9.71 -7.70 -1.81
CA MET A 185 -9.61 -9.11 -2.14
C MET A 185 -8.18 -9.61 -1.96
N VAL A 186 -8.04 -10.92 -1.78
CA VAL A 186 -6.76 -11.63 -1.77
C VAL A 186 -6.81 -12.88 -2.65
N ALA A 187 -5.75 -13.09 -3.42
CA ALA A 187 -5.52 -14.29 -4.20
C ALA A 187 -4.07 -14.76 -4.01
N THR A 188 -3.80 -16.01 -4.35
CA THR A 188 -2.47 -16.61 -4.19
C THR A 188 -2.14 -17.53 -5.34
N VAL A 189 -0.86 -17.80 -5.53
CA VAL A 189 -0.34 -18.78 -6.47
C VAL A 189 0.97 -19.38 -5.93
N ASP A 190 1.23 -20.63 -6.30
CA ASP A 190 2.51 -21.27 -6.01
C ASP A 190 3.68 -20.45 -6.61
N ARG A 191 4.76 -20.31 -5.85
CA ARG A 191 5.94 -19.53 -6.25
C ARG A 191 6.64 -20.11 -7.47
N ALA A 192 6.74 -21.43 -7.61
CA ALA A 192 7.39 -22.03 -8.76
C ALA A 192 6.54 -21.79 -10.03
N ALA A 193 5.22 -21.91 -9.93
CA ALA A 193 4.29 -21.53 -10.98
C ALA A 193 4.43 -20.04 -11.35
N PHE A 194 4.47 -19.14 -10.36
CA PHE A 194 4.69 -17.71 -10.57
C PHE A 194 6.00 -17.43 -11.30
N VAL A 195 7.14 -17.93 -10.80
CA VAL A 195 8.46 -17.66 -11.37
C VAL A 195 8.58 -18.21 -12.80
N SER A 196 8.00 -19.37 -13.08
CA SER A 196 8.01 -19.98 -14.42
C SER A 196 7.14 -19.27 -15.46
N GLY A 197 6.25 -18.36 -15.03
CA GLY A 197 5.28 -17.70 -15.91
C GLY A 197 4.01 -18.50 -16.17
N SER A 198 3.89 -19.71 -15.59
CA SER A 198 2.73 -20.58 -15.72
C SER A 198 1.76 -20.41 -14.55
N PHE A 199 1.30 -19.17 -14.32
CA PHE A 199 0.52 -18.82 -13.13
C PHE A 199 -0.84 -18.24 -13.49
N SER A 200 -1.78 -18.42 -12.58
CA SER A 200 -2.98 -17.60 -12.44
C SER A 200 -3.22 -17.48 -10.94
N PHE A 201 -3.41 -16.26 -10.46
CA PHE A 201 -3.76 -15.99 -9.08
C PHE A 201 -5.16 -16.52 -8.83
N ALA A 202 -5.25 -17.53 -7.97
CA ALA A 202 -6.41 -18.38 -7.88
C ALA A 202 -6.24 -19.20 -6.60
N ASN A 203 -6.94 -18.84 -5.53
CA ASN A 203 -6.62 -19.37 -4.21
C ASN A 203 -6.82 -20.89 -4.11
N ALA A 204 -5.73 -21.66 -4.04
CA ALA A 204 -5.80 -23.10 -3.80
C ALA A 204 -5.88 -23.46 -2.30
N ALA A 205 -5.55 -22.52 -1.40
CA ALA A 205 -5.17 -22.79 -0.03
C ALA A 205 -6.35 -23.06 0.94
N MET A 206 -7.60 -22.97 0.50
CA MET A 206 -8.77 -23.16 1.37
C MET A 206 -9.81 -24.18 0.88
N ASN A 207 -9.49 -25.04 -0.08
CA ASN A 207 -10.45 -25.98 -0.70
C ASN A 207 -11.71 -25.30 -1.29
N ARG A 208 -11.70 -23.97 -1.49
CA ARG A 208 -12.84 -23.17 -1.96
C ARG A 208 -12.81 -22.86 -3.47
N GLY A 209 -11.98 -23.58 -4.22
CA GLY A 209 -11.76 -23.29 -5.64
C GLY A 209 -10.79 -22.13 -5.83
N HIS A 210 -10.13 -22.15 -6.98
CA HIS A 210 -9.05 -21.26 -7.41
C HIS A 210 -9.53 -19.80 -7.63
N GLU A 211 -9.97 -19.09 -6.59
CA GLU A 211 -10.61 -17.77 -6.75
C GLU A 211 -10.08 -16.70 -5.79
N PRO A 212 -10.21 -15.40 -6.14
CA PRO A 212 -10.04 -14.32 -5.18
C PRO A 212 -11.02 -14.43 -4.02
N MET A 213 -10.57 -14.09 -2.81
CA MET A 213 -11.38 -14.09 -1.59
C MET A 213 -11.44 -12.72 -0.98
N TRP A 214 -12.54 -12.38 -0.32
CA TRP A 214 -12.54 -11.26 0.63
C TRP A 214 -11.66 -11.56 1.83
N TYR A 215 -11.11 -10.51 2.42
CA TYR A 215 -10.60 -10.59 3.78
C TYR A 215 -11.77 -10.73 4.76
N GLY A 216 -11.61 -11.62 5.72
CA GLY A 216 -12.59 -11.84 6.77
C GLY A 216 -11.92 -12.14 8.10
N TYR A 217 -12.69 -12.63 9.05
CA TYR A 217 -12.19 -13.08 10.34
C TYR A 217 -12.86 -14.39 10.73
N THR A 218 -12.33 -15.05 11.74
CA THR A 218 -12.93 -16.24 12.34
C THR A 218 -13.36 -15.93 13.76
N PRO A 219 -14.53 -16.39 14.24
CA PRO A 219 -14.98 -16.18 15.62
C PRO A 219 -13.97 -16.57 16.71
N ASP A 220 -13.15 -17.58 16.45
CA ASP A 220 -12.07 -18.00 17.34
C ASP A 220 -10.77 -18.14 16.56
N ASN A 221 -9.76 -17.31 16.82
CA ASN A 221 -8.46 -17.40 16.15
C ASN A 221 -7.74 -18.75 16.37
N ASN A 222 -8.12 -19.51 17.40
CA ASN A 222 -7.47 -20.78 17.77
C ASN A 222 -8.20 -22.01 17.24
N SER A 223 -9.42 -21.86 16.71
CA SER A 223 -10.22 -23.00 16.28
C SER A 223 -9.88 -23.43 14.84
N PRO A 224 -9.71 -24.74 14.57
CA PRO A 224 -9.49 -25.25 13.23
C PRO A 224 -10.55 -24.76 12.23
N SER A 225 -10.12 -24.41 11.02
CA SER A 225 -10.94 -23.78 9.97
C SER A 225 -12.22 -24.54 9.60
N TRP A 226 -12.29 -25.84 9.86
CA TRP A 226 -13.47 -26.66 9.53
C TRP A 226 -14.67 -26.41 10.46
N ASN A 227 -14.44 -25.95 11.70
CA ASN A 227 -15.50 -25.58 12.64
C ASN A 227 -15.67 -24.06 12.76
N ASN A 228 -14.95 -23.31 11.94
CA ASN A 228 -14.68 -21.90 12.17
C ASN A 228 -14.81 -21.14 10.85
N PRO A 229 -16.05 -20.82 10.44
CA PRO A 229 -16.30 -20.18 9.16
C PRO A 229 -15.63 -18.82 9.12
N LEU A 230 -15.06 -18.48 7.96
CA LEU A 230 -14.64 -17.13 7.66
C LEU A 230 -15.89 -16.24 7.54
N LEU A 231 -15.99 -15.25 8.42
CA LEU A 231 -17.03 -14.24 8.50
C LEU A 231 -16.54 -12.91 7.94
N PHE A 232 -17.47 -12.09 7.45
CA PHE A 232 -17.17 -10.85 6.75
C PHE A 232 -17.98 -9.64 7.24
N ASP A 233 -18.80 -9.83 8.27
CA ASP A 233 -19.75 -8.85 8.82
C ASP A 233 -19.09 -7.79 9.73
N GLY A 234 -17.76 -7.67 9.71
CA GLY A 234 -17.01 -6.71 10.53
C GLY A 234 -17.06 -7.01 12.03
N GLY A 235 -17.29 -8.27 12.44
CA GLY A 235 -17.27 -8.66 13.86
C GLY A 235 -18.65 -8.69 14.51
N ALA A 236 -19.72 -8.39 13.76
CA ALA A 236 -21.07 -8.26 14.29
C ALA A 236 -21.55 -9.52 15.04
N GLN A 237 -21.33 -10.71 14.47
CA GLN A 237 -21.72 -11.98 15.09
C GLN A 237 -21.02 -12.29 16.42
N VAL A 238 -19.89 -11.66 16.69
CA VAL A 238 -19.07 -11.90 17.89
C VAL A 238 -18.98 -10.67 18.79
N GLY A 239 -19.67 -9.58 18.45
CA GLY A 239 -19.66 -8.34 19.22
C GLY A 239 -18.30 -7.64 19.23
N HIS A 240 -17.50 -7.81 18.17
CA HIS A 240 -16.19 -7.17 18.01
C HIS A 240 -16.22 -6.09 16.91
N THR A 241 -15.26 -5.18 16.97
CA THR A 241 -15.00 -4.11 16.01
C THR A 241 -13.85 -4.52 15.08
N ILE A 242 -14.20 -4.99 13.89
CA ILE A 242 -13.27 -5.52 12.88
C ILE A 242 -13.55 -4.83 11.54
N PRO A 243 -12.53 -4.61 10.67
CA PRO A 243 -12.79 -4.04 9.37
C PRO A 243 -13.81 -4.86 8.57
N VAL A 244 -14.80 -4.18 8.00
CA VAL A 244 -15.90 -4.82 7.26
C VAL A 244 -15.58 -4.91 5.77
N THR A 245 -15.92 -6.03 5.14
CA THR A 245 -15.86 -6.16 3.68
C THR A 245 -17.00 -5.37 3.04
N GLY A 246 -16.79 -4.83 1.84
CA GLY A 246 -17.78 -3.94 1.21
C GLY A 246 -19.02 -4.61 0.65
N ASN A 247 -19.04 -5.94 0.45
CA ASN A 247 -20.21 -6.56 -0.19
C ASN A 247 -21.37 -6.71 0.79
N ALA A 248 -22.29 -5.74 0.78
CA ALA A 248 -23.46 -5.67 1.65
C ALA A 248 -24.36 -6.92 1.59
N SER A 249 -24.41 -7.61 0.44
CA SER A 249 -25.20 -8.84 0.29
C SER A 249 -24.66 -10.02 1.12
N LEU A 250 -23.39 -9.94 1.55
CA LEU A 250 -22.72 -10.98 2.33
C LEU A 250 -22.64 -10.66 3.82
N ALA A 251 -22.98 -9.43 4.23
CA ALA A 251 -22.92 -9.01 5.63
C ALA A 251 -24.09 -9.57 6.49
N GLY A 252 -25.04 -10.28 5.87
CA GLY A 252 -26.20 -10.86 6.57
C GLY A 252 -27.29 -9.84 6.93
N PRO A 253 -28.48 -10.30 7.37
CA PRO A 253 -29.62 -9.43 7.66
C PRO A 253 -29.37 -8.46 8.83
N ASP A 254 -28.50 -8.81 9.77
CA ASP A 254 -28.20 -7.98 10.95
C ASP A 254 -27.23 -6.82 10.65
N CYS A 255 -26.46 -6.91 9.55
CA CYS A 255 -25.76 -5.77 8.93
C CYS A 255 -26.51 -5.21 7.71
N GLY A 256 -27.78 -5.57 7.57
CA GLY A 256 -28.50 -5.58 6.30
C GLY A 256 -29.70 -4.65 6.19
N ASP A 257 -29.98 -3.78 7.16
CA ASP A 257 -30.84 -2.64 6.85
C ASP A 257 -30.04 -1.56 6.12
N VAL A 258 -29.87 -1.81 4.83
CA VAL A 258 -29.76 -0.80 3.80
C VAL A 258 -31.04 0.04 3.88
N TYR A 259 -31.10 1.05 4.76
CA TYR A 259 -32.27 1.94 4.80
C TYR A 259 -32.27 2.80 3.53
N SER A 260 -33.02 2.37 2.52
CA SER A 260 -33.33 3.19 1.35
C SER A 260 -34.36 4.27 1.73
N VAL A 261 -34.00 5.25 2.55
CA VAL A 261 -34.86 6.43 2.74
C VAL A 261 -34.45 7.46 1.69
N GLY A 262 -35.07 7.38 0.51
CA GLY A 262 -34.88 8.37 -0.57
C GLY A 262 -33.66 8.17 -1.48
N GLY A 263 -33.14 6.94 -1.60
CA GLY A 263 -32.06 6.61 -2.56
C GLY A 263 -30.64 6.85 -2.06
N ARG A 264 -30.39 6.72 -0.74
CA ARG A 264 -29.07 6.86 -0.09
C ARG A 264 -28.92 5.78 0.98
N PHE A 265 -27.70 5.30 1.22
CA PHE A 265 -27.46 4.12 2.03
C PHE A 265 -26.42 4.38 3.14
N GLY A 266 -26.88 4.35 4.39
CA GLY A 266 -26.02 4.19 5.55
C GLY A 266 -26.03 2.73 6.00
N HIS A 267 -24.87 2.12 6.20
CA HIS A 267 -24.79 0.80 6.81
C HIS A 267 -24.90 0.93 8.32
N ARG A 268 -25.92 0.33 8.94
CA ARG A 268 -26.03 0.29 10.42
C ARG A 268 -24.84 -0.39 11.13
N CYS A 269 -24.01 -1.14 10.39
CA CYS A 269 -22.78 -1.71 10.92
C CYS A 269 -21.59 -0.73 10.98
N GLN A 270 -21.79 0.55 10.62
CA GLN A 270 -20.86 1.67 10.82
C GLN A 270 -20.87 2.16 12.28
N GLY A 271 -20.68 1.23 13.23
CA GLY A 271 -20.16 1.59 14.55
C GLY A 271 -18.71 2.06 14.41
N THR A 272 -17.84 1.70 15.35
CA THR A 272 -16.39 1.99 15.25
C THR A 272 -15.64 1.23 14.16
N ASN A 273 -16.36 0.50 13.30
CA ASN A 273 -15.82 -0.31 12.22
C ASN A 273 -15.38 0.55 11.04
N THR A 274 -14.19 0.27 10.53
CA THR A 274 -13.70 0.87 9.28
C THR A 274 -13.99 -0.07 8.11
N TRP A 275 -14.24 0.51 6.94
CA TRP A 275 -14.53 -0.25 5.73
C TRP A 275 -13.24 -0.58 4.97
N LEU A 276 -13.05 -1.84 4.59
CA LEU A 276 -11.99 -2.28 3.68
C LEU A 276 -12.32 -1.90 2.23
N GLY A 277 -12.27 -0.59 1.95
CA GLY A 277 -12.70 -0.02 0.67
C GLY A 277 -11.62 -0.09 -0.41
N LEU A 278 -10.42 0.43 -0.12
CA LEU A 278 -9.43 0.76 -1.16
C LEU A 278 -7.98 0.47 -0.73
N ASP A 279 -7.10 0.34 -1.72
CA ASP A 279 -5.64 0.41 -1.61
C ASP A 279 -5.02 -0.38 -0.44
N SER A 280 -5.12 -1.70 -0.50
CA SER A 280 -4.49 -2.55 0.51
C SER A 280 -2.98 -2.63 0.36
N PHE A 281 -2.28 -2.68 1.49
CA PHE A 281 -0.86 -2.99 1.55
C PHE A 281 -0.53 -3.86 2.78
N ILE A 282 -0.07 -5.07 2.53
CA ILE A 282 0.35 -6.03 3.54
C ILE A 282 1.80 -5.75 3.93
N PHE A 283 2.00 -5.47 5.22
CA PHE A 283 3.30 -5.20 5.81
C PHE A 283 3.65 -6.24 6.87
N PHE A 284 4.90 -6.72 6.82
CA PHE A 284 5.51 -7.59 7.82
C PHE A 284 6.39 -6.75 8.69
N ASP A 285 5.95 -6.43 9.91
CA ASP A 285 6.72 -5.56 10.79
C ASP A 285 7.90 -6.32 11.42
N PRO A 286 9.14 -6.10 10.96
CA PRO A 286 10.28 -6.85 11.48
C PRO A 286 10.62 -6.44 12.92
N ALA A 287 10.18 -5.27 13.38
CA ALA A 287 10.33 -4.86 14.78
C ALA A 287 9.36 -5.59 15.72
N ALA A 288 8.31 -6.21 15.17
CA ALA A 288 7.31 -7.00 15.89
C ALA A 288 7.34 -8.47 15.46
N SER A 289 8.53 -9.04 15.24
CA SER A 289 8.70 -10.45 14.83
C SER A 289 7.94 -10.81 13.55
N ASN A 290 7.92 -9.90 12.57
CA ASN A 290 7.15 -10.02 11.33
C ASN A 290 5.64 -10.14 11.55
N LYS A 291 5.10 -9.53 12.62
CA LYS A 291 3.65 -9.39 12.78
C LYS A 291 3.06 -8.79 11.49
N ARG A 292 2.02 -9.44 10.99
CA ARG A 292 1.35 -9.08 9.74
C ARG A 292 0.33 -7.98 10.00
N TRP A 293 0.36 -6.97 9.15
CA TRP A 293 -0.55 -5.83 9.17
C TRP A 293 -1.11 -5.61 7.77
N MET A 294 -2.40 -5.33 7.69
CA MET A 294 -2.98 -4.72 6.50
C MET A 294 -3.08 -3.23 6.74
N LEU A 295 -2.42 -2.45 5.90
CA LEU A 295 -2.71 -1.04 5.72
C LEU A 295 -3.76 -0.93 4.62
N TYR A 296 -4.70 -0.01 4.75
CA TYR A 296 -5.77 0.17 3.77
C TYR A 296 -6.31 1.59 3.81
N THR A 297 -6.90 1.97 2.68
CA THR A 297 -7.70 3.18 2.56
C THR A 297 -9.16 2.88 2.85
N TRP A 298 -9.77 3.74 3.64
CA TRP A 298 -11.18 3.66 4.00
C TRP A 298 -11.81 5.05 3.91
N SER A 299 -13.12 5.07 3.72
CA SER A 299 -13.92 6.29 3.69
C SER A 299 -15.22 6.08 4.46
N VAL A 300 -15.76 7.16 5.02
CA VAL A 300 -17.14 7.20 5.51
C VAL A 300 -18.03 7.81 4.44
N ASP A 301 -19.27 7.32 4.34
CA ASP A 301 -20.25 7.91 3.44
C ASP A 301 -20.60 9.34 3.89
N GLU A 302 -20.64 10.23 2.91
CA GLU A 302 -20.65 11.69 3.01
C GLU A 302 -22.01 12.27 3.46
N TRP A 303 -23.04 11.43 3.53
CA TRP A 303 -24.41 11.89 3.70
C TRP A 303 -24.97 11.73 5.11
N TYR A 304 -24.34 10.93 5.96
CA TYR A 304 -24.72 10.72 7.36
C TYR A 304 -23.50 10.39 8.23
N PRO A 305 -22.59 11.35 8.50
CA PRO A 305 -21.55 11.14 9.49
C PRO A 305 -22.24 10.85 10.83
N PRO A 306 -21.94 9.71 11.50
CA PRO A 306 -22.41 9.50 12.86
C PRO A 306 -21.98 10.69 13.74
N SER A 307 -22.81 11.13 14.67
CA SER A 307 -22.49 12.25 15.58
C SER A 307 -21.16 12.08 16.33
N ASP A 308 -20.77 10.83 16.52
CA ASP A 308 -19.58 10.42 17.28
C ASP A 308 -18.32 10.44 16.40
N PHE A 309 -18.50 10.54 15.09
CA PHE A 309 -17.47 10.53 14.06
C PHE A 309 -17.36 11.89 13.36
N GLY A 310 -17.44 13.01 14.09
CA GLY A 310 -17.05 14.37 13.65
C GLY A 310 -17.30 14.74 12.17
N ALA A 311 -16.54 15.67 11.61
CA ALA A 311 -16.54 15.89 10.16
C ALA A 311 -15.55 14.89 9.51
N TRP A 312 -16.00 13.73 9.06
CA TRP A 312 -15.12 12.64 8.56
C TRP A 312 -15.17 12.40 7.05
N ASP A 313 -15.75 13.29 6.24
CA ASP A 313 -15.90 13.06 4.79
C ASP A 313 -14.58 12.78 4.00
N GLY A 314 -14.44 11.65 3.31
CA GLY A 314 -13.34 11.41 2.36
C GLY A 314 -12.40 10.28 2.79
N ASN A 315 -11.19 10.24 2.21
CA ASN A 315 -10.31 9.07 2.31
C ASN A 315 -9.32 9.20 3.47
N HIS A 316 -9.21 8.13 4.24
CA HIS A 316 -8.33 7.96 5.38
C HIS A 316 -7.48 6.71 5.23
N VAL A 317 -6.38 6.63 5.98
CA VAL A 317 -5.56 5.43 6.04
C VAL A 317 -5.60 4.84 7.45
N ALA A 318 -5.80 3.54 7.51
CA ALA A 318 -5.73 2.74 8.73
C ALA A 318 -4.75 1.57 8.58
N ALA A 319 -4.41 0.94 9.71
CA ALA A 319 -3.88 -0.42 9.72
C ALA A 319 -4.67 -1.31 10.68
N TYR A 320 -4.74 -2.60 10.36
CA TYR A 320 -5.33 -3.63 11.20
C TYR A 320 -4.46 -4.89 11.21
N PRO A 321 -4.29 -5.57 12.36
CA PRO A 321 -3.47 -6.76 12.44
C PRO A 321 -4.15 -7.98 11.82
N MET A 322 -3.33 -8.89 11.31
CA MET A 322 -3.78 -10.12 10.66
C MET A 322 -3.17 -11.35 11.31
N ILE A 323 -3.91 -12.45 11.34
CA ILE A 323 -3.41 -13.75 11.79
C ILE A 323 -2.91 -14.62 10.63
N SER A 324 -3.41 -14.39 9.42
CA SER A 324 -2.98 -15.09 8.21
C SER A 324 -3.10 -14.19 6.98
N ASN A 325 -2.76 -14.70 5.80
CA ASN A 325 -2.85 -13.96 4.54
C ASN A 325 -4.27 -13.56 4.11
N ALA A 326 -5.31 -14.11 4.74
CA ALA A 326 -6.70 -13.83 4.39
C ALA A 326 -7.59 -13.55 5.61
N GLN A 327 -7.01 -13.53 6.81
CA GLN A 327 -7.75 -13.42 8.06
C GLN A 327 -7.24 -12.28 8.94
N MET A 328 -8.19 -11.42 9.31
CA MET A 328 -8.05 -10.41 10.33
C MET A 328 -8.02 -11.04 11.72
N ASP A 329 -7.35 -10.37 12.64
CA ASP A 329 -7.24 -10.82 14.03
C ASP A 329 -8.48 -10.38 14.85
N VAL A 330 -9.39 -11.32 15.16
CA VAL A 330 -10.59 -11.05 15.96
C VAL A 330 -10.26 -10.56 17.38
N THR A 331 -9.09 -10.94 17.92
CA THR A 331 -8.65 -10.57 19.27
C THR A 331 -8.11 -9.14 19.33
N ALA A 332 -7.91 -8.51 18.18
CA ALA A 332 -7.52 -7.12 18.05
C ALA A 332 -8.72 -6.17 17.97
N ASP A 333 -9.81 -6.51 18.65
CA ASP A 333 -11.03 -5.73 18.74
C ASP A 333 -10.75 -4.24 19.03
N GLY A 334 -11.24 -3.37 18.15
CA GLY A 334 -11.06 -1.92 18.27
C GLY A 334 -9.64 -1.40 17.99
N LEU A 335 -8.68 -2.28 17.64
CA LEU A 335 -7.29 -1.91 17.35
C LEU A 335 -7.09 -1.37 15.93
N HIS A 336 -8.04 -0.58 15.42
CA HIS A 336 -7.81 0.18 14.20
C HIS A 336 -6.73 1.22 14.47
N ILE A 337 -5.59 1.12 13.78
CA ILE A 337 -4.51 2.08 13.92
C ILE A 337 -4.75 3.20 12.91
N PRO A 338 -5.17 4.41 13.33
CA PRO A 338 -5.21 5.55 12.44
C PRO A 338 -3.80 5.90 11.97
N LEU A 339 -3.56 5.90 10.66
CA LEU A 339 -2.24 6.23 10.09
C LEU A 339 -2.23 7.57 9.36
N ALA A 340 -3.32 7.96 8.72
CA ALA A 340 -3.42 9.27 8.09
C ALA A 340 -4.86 9.74 8.11
N PHE A 341 -5.07 10.94 8.63
CA PHE A 341 -6.36 11.62 8.61
C PHE A 341 -6.43 12.59 7.44
N ARG A 342 -7.58 12.68 6.76
CA ARG A 342 -7.79 13.47 5.53
C ARG A 342 -7.31 14.93 5.63
N GLN A 343 -7.53 15.58 6.78
CA GLN A 343 -7.07 16.95 7.05
C GLN A 343 -5.69 16.85 7.71
N ASN A 344 -4.65 17.30 7.01
CA ASN A 344 -3.33 17.48 7.60
C ASN A 344 -2.77 18.87 7.24
N ASP A 345 -2.26 19.56 8.25
CA ASP A 345 -1.80 20.93 8.16
C ASP A 345 -0.53 21.11 7.32
N THR A 346 0.27 20.06 7.17
CA THR A 346 1.50 20.04 6.36
C THR A 346 1.24 20.10 4.86
N ASN A 347 -0.02 19.89 4.45
CA ASN A 347 -0.44 19.87 3.05
C ASN A 347 -1.66 20.77 2.80
N LYS A 348 -1.69 21.95 3.44
CA LYS A 348 -2.76 22.94 3.24
C LYS A 348 -2.82 23.37 1.77
N PRO A 349 -4.01 23.34 1.14
CA PRO A 349 -4.17 23.73 -0.26
C PRO A 349 -3.86 25.21 -0.45
N THR A 350 -3.29 25.55 -1.61
CA THR A 350 -3.17 26.96 -2.01
C THR A 350 -4.58 27.55 -2.17
N PRO A 351 -4.90 28.72 -1.57
CA PRO A 351 -6.27 29.21 -1.37
C PRO A 351 -7.09 29.50 -2.63
N THR A 352 -6.52 29.41 -3.84
CA THR A 352 -7.17 29.95 -5.03
C THR A 352 -7.71 28.94 -6.03
N ILE A 353 -7.40 27.65 -5.95
CA ILE A 353 -7.79 26.73 -7.03
C ILE A 353 -8.01 25.29 -6.51
N GLU A 354 -9.07 24.69 -7.03
CA GLU A 354 -9.59 23.31 -6.97
C GLU A 354 -8.56 22.23 -7.41
N ASN A 355 -7.30 22.31 -7.00
CA ASN A 355 -6.17 21.52 -7.52
C ASN A 355 -6.05 20.09 -6.97
N GLY A 356 -7.17 19.43 -6.72
CA GLY A 356 -7.20 18.03 -6.26
C GLY A 356 -7.89 17.82 -4.91
N ARG A 357 -8.82 18.70 -4.51
CA ARG A 357 -9.68 18.49 -3.34
C ARG A 357 -10.94 17.66 -3.63
N ALA A 358 -11.26 17.38 -4.90
CA ALA A 358 -12.56 16.82 -5.25
C ALA A 358 -12.43 15.53 -6.05
N TRP A 359 -13.17 14.52 -5.59
CA TRP A 359 -13.66 13.43 -6.40
C TRP A 359 -14.51 13.98 -7.56
N PHE A 360 -14.48 13.28 -8.69
CA PHE A 360 -14.92 13.71 -10.03
C PHE A 360 -16.40 14.14 -10.22
N TYR A 361 -17.24 14.18 -9.19
CA TYR A 361 -18.70 14.15 -9.39
C TYR A 361 -19.54 15.28 -8.80
N ALA A 362 -18.97 16.21 -8.03
CA ALA A 362 -19.71 17.40 -7.65
C ALA A 362 -19.29 18.58 -8.54
N PRO A 363 -20.15 19.10 -9.44
CA PRO A 363 -19.93 20.44 -9.94
C PRO A 363 -19.78 21.40 -8.73
N ALA A 364 -19.00 22.44 -8.94
CA ALA A 364 -18.59 23.42 -7.93
C ALA A 364 -19.71 24.14 -7.11
N PRO A 365 -21.04 24.02 -7.31
CA PRO A 365 -21.97 24.64 -6.36
C PRO A 365 -22.02 23.99 -4.97
N TYR A 366 -21.44 22.80 -4.77
CA TYR A 366 -21.53 22.08 -3.49
C TYR A 366 -20.36 22.29 -2.53
N CYS A 367 -19.44 23.22 -2.83
CA CYS A 367 -18.58 23.87 -1.84
C CYS A 367 -19.01 25.35 -1.69
N PRO A 368 -20.24 25.66 -1.22
CA PRO A 368 -20.84 26.98 -1.42
C PRO A 368 -20.36 28.06 -0.45
N ASP A 369 -19.49 27.72 0.51
CA ASP A 369 -18.99 28.68 1.48
C ASP A 369 -17.45 28.67 1.58
N PRO A 370 -16.76 29.76 1.21
CA PRO A 370 -15.33 29.92 1.44
C PRO A 370 -14.95 29.91 2.94
N ASN A 371 -15.91 30.00 3.87
CA ASN A 371 -15.72 29.78 5.30
C ASN A 371 -16.00 28.33 5.74
N MET A 372 -16.60 27.48 4.89
CA MET A 372 -16.68 26.01 5.05
C MET A 372 -15.56 25.26 4.31
N MET A 373 -14.46 25.96 3.98
CA MET A 373 -13.25 25.41 3.36
C MET A 373 -12.57 24.24 4.12
N GLY A 374 -13.09 23.86 5.29
CA GLY A 374 -12.72 22.64 6.02
C GLY A 374 -13.27 21.33 5.41
N ASP A 375 -14.36 21.37 4.64
CA ASP A 375 -15.08 20.16 4.20
C ASP A 375 -14.93 19.80 2.71
N CYS A 376 -14.18 20.58 1.92
CA CYS A 376 -13.80 20.18 0.57
C CYS A 376 -12.66 19.15 0.66
N ARG A 377 -13.12 17.90 0.76
CA ARG A 377 -12.56 16.58 1.11
C ARG A 377 -11.09 16.33 0.78
N GLY A 378 -10.24 16.35 1.82
CA GLY A 378 -8.89 15.81 1.72
C GLY A 378 -8.91 14.32 1.40
N VAL A 379 -7.86 13.84 0.72
CA VAL A 379 -7.67 12.42 0.42
C VAL A 379 -6.37 11.98 1.07
N ALA A 380 -6.41 10.90 1.85
CA ALA A 380 -5.26 10.10 2.24
C ALA A 380 -5.47 8.68 1.70
N GLU A 381 -4.61 8.24 0.80
CA GLU A 381 -4.78 6.95 0.11
C GLU A 381 -3.46 6.26 -0.20
N ALA A 382 -3.52 5.09 -0.85
CA ALA A 382 -2.36 4.32 -1.29
C ALA A 382 -1.26 4.17 -0.22
N PRO A 383 -1.59 3.60 0.95
CA PRO A 383 -0.61 3.44 2.01
C PRO A 383 0.42 2.37 1.67
N ALA A 384 1.64 2.56 2.13
CA ALA A 384 2.66 1.52 2.13
C ALA A 384 3.57 1.65 3.36
N ALA A 385 4.34 0.60 3.64
CA ALA A 385 5.28 0.60 4.74
C ALA A 385 6.58 -0.13 4.40
N TYR A 386 7.70 0.41 4.89
CA TYR A 386 9.03 -0.12 4.63
C TYR A 386 9.93 0.06 5.85
N ARG A 387 10.77 -0.94 6.18
CA ARG A 387 11.72 -0.82 7.28
C ARG A 387 13.15 -0.70 6.78
N TRP A 388 13.84 0.33 7.24
CA TRP A 388 15.23 0.64 6.88
C TRP A 388 15.99 1.24 8.06
N ASN A 389 17.24 0.81 8.27
CA ASN A 389 18.10 1.33 9.34
C ASN A 389 17.39 1.43 10.71
N ASN A 390 16.68 0.36 11.10
CA ASN A 390 15.94 0.27 12.36
C ASN A 390 14.78 1.26 12.54
N ARG A 391 14.33 1.92 11.47
CA ARG A 391 13.15 2.79 11.43
C ARG A 391 12.12 2.23 10.46
N THR A 392 10.85 2.38 10.81
CA THR A 392 9.75 2.05 9.89
C THR A 392 9.27 3.35 9.23
N TYR A 393 9.10 3.32 7.93
CA TYR A 393 8.64 4.42 7.09
C TYR A 393 7.25 4.05 6.60
N VAL A 394 6.25 4.83 6.99
CA VAL A 394 4.88 4.68 6.50
C VAL A 394 4.68 5.77 5.45
N THR A 395 4.36 5.39 4.23
CA THR A 395 4.04 6.30 3.13
C THR A 395 2.54 6.25 2.84
N PHE A 396 2.03 7.34 2.29
CA PHE A 396 0.67 7.45 1.76
C PHE A 396 0.64 8.65 0.82
N SER A 397 -0.35 8.66 -0.06
CA SER A 397 -0.60 9.77 -0.98
C SER A 397 -1.59 10.73 -0.37
N ARG A 398 -1.41 12.02 -0.66
CA ARG A 398 -2.32 13.09 -0.26
C ARG A 398 -2.94 13.76 -1.47
N ASN A 399 -4.18 14.24 -1.31
CA ASN A 399 -5.01 14.86 -2.35
C ASN A 399 -5.51 13.86 -3.40
N ALA A 400 -6.36 14.30 -4.32
CA ALA A 400 -6.90 13.44 -5.37
C ALA A 400 -5.87 13.17 -6.47
N TRP A 401 -5.79 11.93 -6.94
CA TRP A 401 -4.92 11.50 -8.04
C TRP A 401 -5.02 12.35 -9.31
N SER A 402 -6.18 12.99 -9.53
CA SER A 402 -6.48 13.86 -10.68
C SER A 402 -5.93 15.28 -10.55
N GLY A 403 -5.60 15.74 -9.34
CA GLY A 403 -5.04 17.08 -9.09
C GLY A 403 -3.51 17.16 -9.13
N SER A 404 -2.96 18.35 -9.40
CA SER A 404 -1.51 18.60 -9.34
C SER A 404 -0.94 18.58 -7.93
N ALA A 405 -1.82 18.65 -6.92
CA ALA A 405 -1.45 18.51 -5.53
C ALA A 405 -1.25 17.05 -5.09
N TYR A 406 -1.55 16.05 -5.95
CA TYR A 406 -1.29 14.65 -5.62
C TYR A 406 0.21 14.44 -5.36
N GLY A 407 0.52 13.98 -4.16
CA GLY A 407 1.88 13.88 -3.66
C GLY A 407 2.04 12.76 -2.66
N ILE A 408 3.26 12.26 -2.54
CA ILE A 408 3.65 11.20 -1.61
C ILE A 408 4.22 11.84 -0.36
N PHE A 409 3.67 11.44 0.79
CA PHE A 409 4.09 11.88 2.11
C PHE A 409 4.53 10.67 2.93
N TYR A 410 5.29 10.92 3.97
CA TYR A 410 5.74 9.86 4.86
C TYR A 410 5.86 10.30 6.31
N ARG A 411 5.80 9.30 7.19
CA ARG A 411 6.22 9.39 8.58
C ARG A 411 7.29 8.34 8.84
N SER A 412 8.31 8.71 9.63
CA SER A 412 9.33 7.76 10.09
C SER A 412 9.16 7.53 11.58
N ILE A 413 9.03 6.27 11.99
CA ILE A 413 8.80 5.89 13.38
C ILE A 413 9.96 5.04 13.91
N ASP A 414 10.27 5.25 15.18
CA ASP A 414 11.12 4.37 15.96
C ASP A 414 10.23 3.30 16.62
N GLY A 415 10.52 2.02 16.38
CA GLY A 415 9.73 0.91 16.91
C GLY A 415 8.86 0.20 15.87
N THR A 416 7.66 -0.20 16.29
CA THR A 416 6.69 -1.03 15.57
C THR A 416 5.64 -0.18 14.85
N LEU A 417 4.84 -0.77 13.96
CA LEU A 417 3.79 -0.07 13.23
C LEU A 417 2.75 0.59 14.15
N THR A 418 2.48 0.02 15.33
CA THR A 418 1.61 0.61 16.35
C THR A 418 2.09 1.99 16.83
N THR A 419 3.40 2.26 16.77
CA THR A 419 3.95 3.59 17.10
C THR A 419 3.62 4.64 16.05
N ALA A 420 3.17 4.24 14.85
CA ALA A 420 2.65 5.16 13.85
C ALA A 420 1.20 5.60 14.12
N ALA A 421 0.53 5.09 15.14
CA ALA A 421 -0.83 5.52 15.44
C ALA A 421 -0.92 7.04 15.62
N LEU A 422 -1.91 7.66 14.99
CA LEU A 422 -2.36 8.99 15.39
C LEU A 422 -2.94 8.92 16.81
N SER A 423 -2.82 10.01 17.58
CA SER A 423 -3.32 10.03 18.97
C SER A 423 -4.84 9.94 19.03
N SER A 424 -5.50 10.46 18.01
CA SER A 424 -6.90 10.21 17.72
C SER A 424 -7.11 10.19 16.22
N TRP A 425 -8.20 9.56 15.85
CA TRP A 425 -8.93 9.89 14.64
C TRP A 425 -9.09 11.43 14.59
N GLY A 426 -8.51 12.10 13.59
CA GLY A 426 -8.61 13.56 13.43
C GLY A 426 -7.37 14.36 13.84
N ASP A 427 -6.35 13.70 14.38
CA ASP A 427 -5.14 14.36 14.83
C ASP A 427 -4.30 14.89 13.66
N ALA A 428 -4.47 16.18 13.36
CA ALA A 428 -3.70 16.92 12.37
C ALA A 428 -2.38 17.49 12.92
N SER A 429 -2.07 17.28 14.22
CA SER A 429 -0.86 17.80 14.86
C SER A 429 0.40 16.98 14.55
N ILE A 430 0.21 15.74 14.07
CA ILE A 430 1.33 14.87 13.69
C ILE A 430 1.94 15.34 12.37
N ASP A 431 3.22 15.68 12.43
CA ASP A 431 4.00 16.12 11.28
C ASP A 431 4.17 14.98 10.25
N GLU A 432 3.85 15.30 9.01
CA GLU A 432 4.04 14.46 7.83
C GLU A 432 5.01 15.16 6.89
N LYS A 433 5.99 14.40 6.39
CA LYS A 433 7.03 14.97 5.54
C LYS A 433 6.71 14.69 4.08
N PRO A 434 6.79 15.69 3.19
CA PRO A 434 6.66 15.44 1.76
C PRO A 434 7.86 14.59 1.31
N LEU A 435 7.59 13.43 0.71
CA LEU A 435 8.60 12.61 0.05
C LEU A 435 8.76 13.04 -1.41
N LEU A 436 7.64 13.22 -2.12
CA LEU A 436 7.62 13.64 -3.52
C LEU A 436 6.34 14.42 -3.83
N VAL A 437 6.49 15.67 -4.26
CA VAL A 437 5.39 16.57 -4.60
C VAL A 437 5.73 17.40 -5.83
N ALA A 438 4.72 17.91 -6.54
CA ALA A 438 4.92 18.88 -7.61
C ALA A 438 5.49 20.19 -7.06
N SER A 439 6.44 20.79 -7.79
CA SER A 439 6.98 22.11 -7.46
C SER A 439 5.92 23.21 -7.57
N ASN A 440 4.96 23.04 -8.49
CA ASN A 440 3.79 23.90 -8.63
C ASN A 440 2.51 23.05 -8.53
N ARG A 441 1.90 23.07 -7.35
CA ARG A 441 0.62 22.40 -7.02
C ARG A 441 -0.61 23.26 -7.35
N ALA A 442 -0.39 24.44 -7.95
CA ALA A 442 -1.45 25.39 -8.25
C ALA A 442 -2.05 25.21 -9.67
N VAL A 443 -1.45 24.35 -10.51
CA VAL A 443 -1.84 24.19 -11.92
C VAL A 443 -2.92 23.13 -12.03
N VAL A 444 -4.10 23.50 -12.53
CA VAL A 444 -5.18 22.54 -12.78
C VAL A 444 -4.71 21.48 -13.79
N GLY A 445 -4.87 20.20 -13.45
CA GLY A 445 -4.37 19.09 -14.26
C GLY A 445 -2.85 19.08 -14.43
N GLY A 446 -2.10 19.83 -13.62
CA GLY A 446 -0.65 19.82 -13.61
C GLY A 446 -0.07 18.48 -13.18
N ARG A 447 1.24 18.32 -13.38
CA ARG A 447 2.01 17.14 -12.99
C ARG A 447 1.77 16.80 -11.53
N SER A 448 1.68 15.51 -11.24
CA SER A 448 1.51 14.99 -9.89
C SER A 448 2.15 13.62 -9.74
N TYR A 449 2.28 13.18 -8.49
CA TYR A 449 2.97 11.95 -8.11
C TYR A 449 2.20 11.25 -7.00
N GLY A 450 2.07 9.95 -7.05
CA GLY A 450 1.43 9.23 -5.94
C GLY A 450 1.54 7.73 -6.04
N SER A 451 0.84 7.09 -5.11
CA SER A 451 0.93 5.68 -4.77
C SER A 451 2.39 5.22 -4.64
N GLY A 452 3.09 5.81 -3.66
CA GLY A 452 4.51 5.57 -3.44
C GLY A 452 4.79 4.40 -2.50
N GLU A 453 5.47 3.37 -3.00
CA GLU A 453 6.00 2.26 -2.20
C GLU A 453 7.54 2.34 -2.15
N ILE A 454 8.12 2.14 -0.95
CA ILE A 454 9.57 2.00 -0.79
C ILE A 454 9.94 0.51 -0.71
N PHE A 455 10.97 0.11 -1.45
CA PHE A 455 11.45 -1.27 -1.51
C PHE A 455 12.98 -1.34 -1.54
N THR A 456 13.52 -2.54 -1.28
CA THR A 456 14.96 -2.80 -1.35
C THR A 456 15.39 -3.08 -2.80
N GLY A 457 16.04 -2.12 -3.43
CA GLY A 457 16.58 -2.19 -4.79
C GLY A 457 17.99 -2.80 -4.90
N PRO A 458 18.66 -2.63 -6.05
CA PRO A 458 20.03 -3.07 -6.28
C PRO A 458 21.01 -2.58 -5.22
N GLY A 459 21.99 -3.41 -4.86
CA GLY A 459 22.96 -3.09 -3.81
C GLY A 459 22.38 -2.98 -2.40
N GLY A 460 21.13 -3.42 -2.20
CA GLY A 460 20.46 -3.35 -0.91
C GLY A 460 19.96 -1.95 -0.54
N ARG A 461 19.91 -1.01 -1.48
CA ARG A 461 19.54 0.39 -1.22
C ARG A 461 18.03 0.61 -1.28
N PRO A 462 17.48 1.62 -0.59
CA PRO A 462 16.07 1.96 -0.68
C PRO A 462 15.74 2.63 -2.03
N TYR A 463 14.67 2.17 -2.66
CA TYR A 463 14.11 2.74 -3.88
C TYR A 463 12.62 3.01 -3.67
N LEU A 464 12.12 4.10 -4.25
CA LEU A 464 10.71 4.44 -4.36
C LEU A 464 10.20 4.01 -5.74
N ILE A 465 9.12 3.23 -5.78
CA ILE A 465 8.28 3.05 -6.97
C ILE A 465 7.03 3.92 -6.80
N PHE A 466 6.58 4.57 -7.87
CA PHE A 466 5.42 5.45 -7.84
C PHE A 466 4.87 5.64 -9.25
N HIS A 467 3.66 6.17 -9.38
CA HIS A 467 3.18 6.67 -10.66
C HIS A 467 3.24 8.20 -10.73
N ALA A 468 3.39 8.72 -11.95
CA ALA A 468 3.31 10.15 -12.21
C ALA A 468 2.53 10.43 -13.49
N LYS A 469 1.90 11.61 -13.52
CA LYS A 469 1.21 12.12 -14.71
C LYS A 469 1.88 13.38 -15.25
N ALA A 470 1.77 13.62 -16.55
CA ALA A 470 2.21 14.87 -17.17
C ALA A 470 1.13 15.96 -17.04
N ASN A 471 1.53 17.22 -17.27
CA ASN A 471 0.57 18.33 -17.36
C ASN A 471 -0.51 18.04 -18.41
N GLY A 472 -1.78 18.23 -18.05
CA GLY A 472 -2.93 18.02 -18.92
C GLY A 472 -3.21 16.55 -19.26
N SER A 473 -2.58 15.60 -18.57
CA SER A 473 -2.77 14.17 -18.82
C SER A 473 -3.37 13.47 -17.61
N THR A 474 -4.31 12.57 -17.84
CA THR A 474 -4.81 11.61 -16.85
C THR A 474 -4.03 10.30 -16.85
N ILE A 475 -3.14 10.10 -17.83
CA ILE A 475 -2.37 8.87 -17.97
C ILE A 475 -1.27 8.83 -16.92
N ARG A 476 -1.23 7.73 -16.16
CA ARG A 476 -0.26 7.46 -15.11
C ARG A 476 0.81 6.50 -15.63
N TYR A 477 2.07 6.87 -15.42
CA TYR A 477 3.23 6.05 -15.77
C TYR A 477 4.03 5.71 -14.53
N THR A 478 4.55 4.49 -14.46
CA THR A 478 5.42 4.05 -13.37
C THR A 478 6.83 4.62 -13.49
N TYR A 479 7.38 5.03 -12.35
CA TYR A 479 8.75 5.52 -12.19
C TYR A 479 9.40 4.86 -10.97
N PHE A 480 10.74 4.84 -11.00
CA PHE A 480 11.58 4.36 -9.92
C PHE A 480 12.56 5.45 -9.52
N LYS A 481 12.92 5.50 -8.23
CA LYS A 481 13.86 6.48 -7.70
C LYS A 481 14.65 5.90 -6.52
N GLU A 482 15.97 5.85 -6.60
CA GLU A 482 16.81 5.59 -5.41
C GLU A 482 16.68 6.75 -4.41
N LEU A 483 16.54 6.44 -3.11
CA LEU A 483 16.32 7.41 -2.03
C LEU A 483 17.59 7.77 -1.26
#